data_AF-A0A1W9X7V5-F1
#
_entry.id   AF-A0A1W9X7V5-F1
#
_cell.length_a   1.000
_cell.length_b   1.000
_cell.length_c   1.000
_cell.angle_alpha   90.00
_cell.angle_beta   90.00
_cell.angle_gamma   90.00
#
_symmetry.space_group_name_H-M   'P 1'
#
loop_
_entity.id
_entity.type
_entity.pdbx_description
1 polymer ?
#
loop_
_entity_poly.entity_id
_entity_poly.type
_entity_poly.pdbx_seq_one_letter_code
_entity_poly.pdbx_strand_id
1 'polypeptide(L)'
;MTLFRKMSLKKKMVLGGIVPLVLITALGMMSFESITALLDIGQKAEATNRMISDMSGIKNIISELENTEKNFLVTGNPKYLESFHGIKKKLAM
;
A
#
# COMPACT_ATOMS: atom_id res chain seq x y z
N MET A 1 45.45 7.65 -7.28
CA MET A 1 45.58 9.13 -7.32
C MET A 1 46.81 9.58 -8.13
N THR A 2 47.00 9.05 -9.34
CA THR A 2 48.16 9.34 -10.23
C THR A 2 47.75 9.78 -11.64
N LEU A 3 46.47 9.60 -12.01
CA LEU A 3 45.94 9.90 -13.35
C LEU A 3 45.88 11.41 -13.65
N PHE A 4 45.58 12.25 -12.64
CA PHE A 4 45.40 13.70 -12.78
C PHE A 4 46.69 14.48 -13.05
N ARG A 5 47.88 13.90 -12.84
CA ARG A 5 49.16 14.62 -12.93
C ARG A 5 49.73 14.68 -14.35
N LYS A 6 49.32 13.77 -15.25
CA LYS A 6 49.79 13.71 -16.65
C LYS A 6 48.88 14.43 -17.66
N MET A 7 47.79 15.08 -17.22
CA MET A 7 46.82 15.72 -18.11
C MET A 7 47.06 17.23 -18.26
N SER A 8 47.04 17.71 -19.51
CA SER A 8 47.06 19.14 -19.87
C SER A 8 45.97 19.93 -19.13
N LEU A 9 46.29 21.15 -18.68
CA LEU A 9 45.42 22.07 -17.92
C LEU A 9 44.00 22.20 -18.50
N LYS A 10 43.86 22.22 -19.83
CA LYS A 10 42.56 22.29 -20.51
C LYS A 10 41.64 21.11 -20.17
N LYS A 11 42.19 19.88 -20.11
CA LYS A 11 41.41 18.68 -19.80
C LYS A 11 40.98 18.64 -18.34
N LYS A 12 41.78 19.18 -17.41
CA LYS A 12 41.40 19.32 -15.99
C LYS A 12 40.23 20.27 -15.79
N MET A 13 40.24 21.41 -16.50
CA MET A 13 39.14 22.38 -16.44
C MET A 13 37.83 21.79 -16.97
N VAL A 14 37.89 21.09 -18.10
CA VAL A 14 36.72 20.43 -18.71
C VAL A 14 36.18 19.30 -17.82
N LEU A 15 37.06 18.47 -17.23
CA LEU A 15 36.65 17.45 -16.26
C LEU A 15 35.96 18.05 -15.03
N GLY A 16 36.47 19.17 -14.51
CA GLY A 16 35.85 19.88 -13.39
C GLY A 16 34.43 20.38 -13.69
N GLY A 17 34.13 20.71 -14.96
CA GLY A 17 32.79 21.14 -15.38
C GLY A 17 31.82 20.01 -15.71
N ILE A 18 32.32 18.88 -16.24
CA ILE A 18 31.48 17.74 -16.65
C ILE A 18 31.10 16.85 -15.46
N VAL A 19 31.99 16.68 -14.48
CA VAL A 19 31.75 15.82 -13.31
C VAL A 19 30.46 16.21 -12.54
N PRO A 20 30.19 17.49 -12.22
CA PRO A 20 28.95 17.89 -11.56
C PRO A 20 27.69 17.56 -12.37
N LEU A 21 27.73 17.73 -13.70
CA LEU A 21 26.61 17.42 -14.58
C LEU A 21 26.27 15.94 -14.59
N VAL A 22 27.30 15.07 -14.63
CA VAL A 22 27.12 13.62 -14.56
C VAL A 22 26.52 13.23 -13.20
N LEU A 23 27.00 13.84 -12.11
CA LEU A 23 26.48 13.57 -10.77
C LEU A 23 25.01 13.97 -10.63
N ILE A 24 24.61 15.16 -11.09
CA ILE A 24 23.21 15.61 -11.03
C ILE A 24 22.32 14.68 -11.86
N THR A 25 22.78 14.27 -13.04
CA THR A 25 22.04 13.35 -13.90
C THR A 25 21.84 12.00 -13.22
N ALA A 26 22.88 11.45 -12.60
CA ALA A 26 22.80 10.19 -11.86
C ALA A 26 21.85 10.30 -10.66
N LEU A 27 21.91 11.39 -9.89
CA LEU A 27 20.99 11.64 -8.78
C LEU A 27 19.54 11.79 -9.26
N GLY A 28 19.32 12.43 -10.41
CA GLY A 28 18.00 12.54 -11.03
C GLY A 28 17.42 11.17 -11.40
N MET A 29 18.21 10.31 -12.05
CA MET A 29 17.80 8.93 -12.35
C MET A 29 17.47 8.15 -11.08
N MET A 30 18.35 8.19 -10.07
CA MET A 30 18.12 7.51 -8.79
C MET A 30 16.85 8.02 -8.10
N SER A 31 16.59 9.32 -8.15
CA SER A 31 15.39 9.92 -7.58
C SER A 31 14.13 9.47 -8.33
N PHE A 32 14.19 9.39 -9.65
CA PHE A 32 13.07 8.92 -10.47
C PHE A 32 12.69 7.47 -10.17
N GLU A 33 13.67 6.57 -10.08
CA GLU A 33 13.45 5.18 -9.65
C GLU A 33 12.84 5.12 -8.24
N SER A 34 13.36 5.94 -7.32
CA SER A 34 12.88 5.98 -5.93
C SER A 34 11.43 6.44 -5.83
N ILE A 35 11.07 7.51 -6.57
CA ILE A 35 9.69 8.02 -6.61
C ILE A 35 8.75 6.97 -7.20
N THR A 36 9.18 6.29 -8.27
CA THR A 36 8.37 5.25 -8.92
C THR A 36 8.13 4.06 -7.98
N ALA A 37 9.17 3.62 -7.26
CA ALA A 37 9.05 2.57 -6.25
C ALA A 37 8.12 2.98 -5.09
N LEU A 38 8.21 4.23 -4.64
CA LEU A 38 7.32 4.75 -3.60
C LEU A 38 5.84 4.79 -4.05
N LEU A 39 5.59 5.15 -5.32
CA LEU A 39 4.25 5.13 -5.88
C LEU A 39 3.67 3.71 -5.95
N ASP A 40 4.46 2.73 -6.40
CA ASP A 40 4.04 1.33 -6.46
C ASP A 40 3.73 0.75 -5.07
N ILE A 41 4.59 1.04 -4.07
CA ILE A 41 4.34 0.65 -2.67
C ILE A 41 3.07 1.32 -2.14
N GLY A 42 2.86 2.60 -2.42
CA GLY A 42 1.67 3.33 -2.02
C GLY A 42 0.38 2.71 -2.59
N GLN A 43 0.36 2.39 -3.88
CA GLN A 43 -0.78 1.75 -4.53
C GLN A 43 -1.07 0.36 -3.94
N LYS A 44 -0.04 -0.44 -3.68
CA LYS A 44 -0.18 -1.77 -3.05
C LYS A 44 -0.72 -1.66 -1.61
N ALA A 45 -0.24 -0.69 -0.84
CA ALA A 45 -0.71 -0.45 0.51
C ALA A 45 -2.19 0.01 0.52
N GLU A 46 -2.58 0.89 -0.40
CA GLU A 46 -3.98 1.31 -0.54
C GLU A 46 -4.89 0.13 -0.91
N ALA A 47 -4.51 -0.67 -1.91
CA ALA A 47 -5.28 -1.84 -2.32
C ALA A 47 -5.45 -2.85 -1.16
N THR A 48 -4.37 -3.08 -0.40
CA THR A 48 -4.41 -3.97 0.78
C THR A 48 -5.32 -3.42 1.88
N ASN A 49 -5.24 -2.12 2.18
CA ASN A 49 -6.11 -1.49 3.17
C ASN A 49 -7.59 -1.54 2.77
N ARG A 50 -7.89 -1.35 1.48
CA ARG A 50 -9.27 -1.52 0.96
C ARG A 50 -9.75 -2.96 1.19
N MET A 51 -8.96 -3.96 0.80
CA MET A 51 -9.30 -5.37 1.01
C MET A 51 -9.48 -5.72 2.49
N ILE A 52 -8.62 -5.22 3.37
CA ILE A 52 -8.75 -5.41 4.84
C ILE A 52 -10.04 -4.77 5.36
N SER A 53 -10.38 -3.57 4.90
CA SER A 53 -11.62 -2.88 5.29
C SER A 53 -12.85 -3.69 4.87
N ASP A 54 -12.86 -4.21 3.65
CA ASP A 54 -13.95 -5.02 3.13
C ASP A 54 -14.10 -6.32 3.93
N MET A 55 -12.98 -6.98 4.23
CA MET A 55 -12.96 -8.20 5.05
C MET A 55 -13.41 -7.95 6.49
N SER A 56 -13.07 -6.80 7.07
CA SER A 56 -13.56 -6.37 8.38
C SER A 56 -15.09 -6.20 8.39
N GLY A 57 -15.64 -5.63 7.32
CA GLY A 57 -17.10 -5.54 7.13
C GLY A 57 -17.78 -6.91 7.11
N ILE A 58 -17.24 -7.85 6.33
CA ILE A 58 -17.76 -9.23 6.28
C ILE A 58 -17.68 -9.91 7.65
N LYS A 59 -16.54 -9.76 8.35
CA LYS A 59 -16.35 -10.33 9.70
C LYS A 59 -17.40 -9.82 10.68
N ASN A 60 -17.73 -8.53 10.64
CA ASN A 60 -18.76 -7.95 11.50
C ASN A 60 -20.14 -8.54 11.21
N ILE A 61 -20.51 -8.69 9.93
CA ILE A 61 -21.78 -9.30 9.52
C ILE A 61 -21.88 -10.76 10.02
N ILE A 62 -20.80 -11.54 9.87
CA ILE A 62 -20.76 -12.93 10.36
C ILE A 62 -20.90 -12.96 11.88
N SER A 63 -20.20 -12.08 12.62
CA SER A 63 -20.30 -12.05 14.08
C SER A 63 -21.70 -11.64 14.56
N GLU A 64 -22.38 -10.73 13.85
CA GLU A 64 -23.77 -10.38 14.15
C GLU A 64 -24.74 -11.56 13.90
N LEU A 65 -24.51 -12.34 12.83
CA LEU A 65 -25.26 -13.57 12.56
C LEU A 65 -25.09 -14.60 13.69
N GLU A 66 -23.85 -14.89 14.08
CA GLU A 66 -23.57 -15.84 15.16
C GLU A 66 -24.21 -15.41 16.49
N ASN A 67 -24.14 -14.11 16.81
CA ASN A 67 -24.73 -13.58 18.04
C ASN A 67 -26.26 -13.64 18.02
N THR A 68 -26.90 -13.32 16.89
CA THR A 68 -28.37 -13.40 16.77
C THR A 68 -28.86 -14.83 16.82
N GLU A 69 -28.18 -15.77 16.14
CA GLU A 69 -28.49 -17.19 16.22
C GLU A 69 -28.33 -17.71 17.65
N LYS A 70 -27.20 -17.44 18.30
CA LYS A 70 -26.95 -17.85 19.69
C LYS A 70 -28.01 -17.29 20.64
N ASN A 71 -28.40 -16.03 20.49
CA ASN A 71 -29.44 -15.43 21.33
C ASN A 71 -30.81 -16.07 21.11
N PHE A 72 -31.15 -16.44 19.87
CA PHE A 72 -32.36 -17.22 19.61
C PHE A 72 -32.31 -18.59 20.29
N LEU A 73 -31.20 -19.33 20.16
CA LEU A 73 -31.04 -20.66 20.76
C LEU A 73 -31.13 -20.64 22.30
N VAL A 74 -30.61 -19.58 22.94
CA VAL A 74 -30.65 -19.45 24.40
C VAL A 74 -32.02 -18.99 24.91
N THR A 75 -32.68 -18.07 24.22
CA THR A 75 -33.90 -17.41 24.72
C THR A 75 -35.19 -17.95 24.13
N GLY A 76 -35.13 -18.65 22.99
CA GLY A 76 -36.28 -19.03 22.17
C GLY A 76 -37.04 -17.84 21.57
N ASN A 77 -36.55 -16.60 21.71
CA ASN A 77 -37.29 -15.41 21.32
C ASN A 77 -37.23 -15.19 19.79
N PRO A 78 -38.37 -15.26 19.07
CA PRO A 78 -38.42 -15.20 17.61
C PRO A 78 -37.88 -13.90 17.01
N LYS A 79 -37.81 -12.80 17.79
CA LYS A 79 -37.22 -11.54 17.32
C LYS A 79 -35.76 -11.70 16.87
N TYR A 80 -34.99 -12.57 17.53
CA TYR A 80 -33.62 -12.84 17.14
C TYR A 80 -33.54 -13.64 15.84
N LEU A 81 -34.51 -14.51 15.59
CA LEU A 81 -34.63 -15.27 14.34
C LEU A 81 -35.00 -14.35 13.17
N GLU A 82 -35.90 -13.38 13.37
CA GLU A 82 -36.22 -12.36 12.37
C GLU A 82 -35.00 -11.51 12.03
N SER A 83 -34.26 -11.08 13.06
CA SER A 83 -33.01 -10.32 12.88
C SER A 83 -31.95 -11.12 12.12
N PHE A 84 -31.78 -12.41 12.45
CA PHE A 84 -30.87 -13.31 11.74
C PHE A 84 -31.20 -13.40 10.24
N HIS A 85 -32.48 -13.60 9.89
CA HIS A 85 -32.91 -13.63 8.48
C HIS A 85 -32.67 -12.29 7.77
N GLY A 86 -32.88 -11.17 8.46
CA GLY A 86 -32.59 -9.84 7.94
C GLY A 86 -31.10 -9.63 7.62
N ILE A 87 -30.22 -10.05 8.53
CA ILE A 87 -28.76 -9.96 8.34
C ILE A 87 -28.29 -10.94 7.26
N LYS A 88 -28.84 -12.16 7.22
CA LYS A 88 -28.50 -13.18 6.21
C LYS A 88 -28.84 -12.71 4.80
N LYS A 89 -29.96 -11.99 4.64
CA LYS A 89 -30.34 -11.38 3.36
C LYS A 89 -29.33 -10.30 2.92
N LYS A 90 -28.74 -9.55 3.85
CA LYS A 90 -27.68 -8.57 3.54
C LYS A 90 -26.36 -9.22 3.12
N LEU A 91 -26.06 -10.43 3.59
CA LEU A 91 -24.86 -11.18 3.19
C LEU A 91 -25.01 -11.81 1.79
N ALA A 92 -26.23 -12.14 1.38
CA ALA A 92 -26.54 -12.79 0.11
C ALA A 92 -26.75 -11.82 -1.08
N MET A 93 -26.60 -10.52 -0.85
CA MET A 93 -26.77 -9.44 -1.83
C MET A 93 -25.43 -8.74 -2.07
#